data_AF-F9NWD0-F1
#
_entry.id   AF-F9NWD0-F1
#
_cell.length_a   1.000
_cell.length_b   1.000
_cell.length_c   1.000
_cell.angle_alpha   90.00
_cell.angle_beta   90.00
_cell.angle_gamma   90.00
#
_symmetry.space_group_name_H-M   'P 1'
#
loop_
_entity.id
_entity.type
_entity.pdbx_description
1 polymer ?
#
loop_
_entity_poly.entity_id
_entity_poly.type
_entity_poly.pdbx_seq_one_letter_code
_entity_poly.pdbx_strand_id
1 'polypeptide(L)'
;MSAKALITRRTALRGLLVATGAAIGVPVVRAANRPEKAAPRKPAPTKLASPADPGPYVPFPYQDELKKYLDTRDGEQSVAMRVHGQREIHVLNHGATTYITASIIKLAIMETVMIQAAGEKRQLTEDEKDLLVPMIENSSNDAATALWTKAGRADGVRNAMRRMGATHTTFDPEQRWGLTSTTAADQVILADHIFCHNDVIPEPMRAYARELMSSVAEDQDWGMTAGMKSAFVKNGWLPRDDGWHVNSVASTGTTGYTAVGLTHSATASMDDLVETIEGMARIIARHQPRSVTAQPSQASTPAPYATGDDHGHIPFRAPGTRDMWIQAF
;
A
#
# COMPACT_ATOMS: atom_id res chain seq x y z
N MET A 1 -2.24 -3.33 44.95
CA MET A 1 -1.69 -4.62 45.40
C MET A 1 -2.77 -5.69 45.26
N SER A 2 -2.37 -6.86 44.74
CA SER A 2 -3.11 -8.13 44.56
C SER A 2 -3.88 -8.56 45.83
N ALA A 3 -4.89 -9.45 45.88
CA ALA A 3 -5.11 -10.75 45.22
C ALA A 3 -6.58 -11.19 45.52
N LYS A 4 -7.34 -11.77 44.59
CA LYS A 4 -7.53 -13.23 44.31
C LYS A 4 -7.86 -14.12 45.54
N ALA A 5 -9.03 -14.78 45.47
CA ALA A 5 -9.22 -16.25 45.45
C ALA A 5 -9.48 -16.86 46.86
N LEU A 6 -10.15 -17.99 47.13
CA LEU A 6 -10.84 -19.08 46.40
C LEU A 6 -11.49 -19.97 47.51
N ILE A 7 -12.56 -20.73 47.19
CA ILE A 7 -12.91 -22.11 47.68
C ILE A 7 -13.21 -22.31 49.19
N THR A 8 -14.27 -23.03 49.60
CA THR A 8 -14.29 -24.48 49.95
C THR A 8 -15.73 -24.83 50.43
N ARG A 9 -16.51 -25.76 49.87
CA ARG A 9 -16.56 -27.25 49.92
C ARG A 9 -16.98 -27.92 51.26
N ARG A 10 -17.93 -28.90 51.13
CA ARG A 10 -18.30 -30.06 52.01
C ARG A 10 -19.34 -29.76 53.11
N THR A 11 -20.31 -30.63 53.46
CA THR A 11 -20.30 -32.09 53.78
C THR A 11 -21.75 -32.66 53.83
N ALA A 12 -22.05 -33.83 53.25
CA ALA A 12 -22.53 -35.11 53.85
C ALA A 12 -23.87 -35.09 54.64
N LEU A 13 -24.82 -36.04 54.50
CA LEU A 13 -24.74 -37.41 55.02
C LEU A 13 -25.86 -38.35 54.46
N ARG A 14 -25.60 -39.66 54.64
CA ARG A 14 -26.33 -40.89 54.29
C ARG A 14 -27.79 -41.02 54.76
N GLY A 15 -28.57 -41.77 53.98
CA GLY A 15 -29.73 -42.53 54.44
C GLY A 15 -29.99 -43.72 53.50
N LEU A 16 -29.79 -44.95 53.99
CA LEU A 16 -29.97 -46.22 53.29
C LEU A 16 -31.28 -46.85 53.80
N LEU A 17 -32.19 -47.22 52.90
CA LEU A 17 -33.27 -48.17 53.19
C LEU A 17 -33.33 -49.19 52.05
N VAL A 18 -33.22 -50.47 52.41
CA VAL A 18 -33.40 -51.62 51.53
C VAL A 18 -34.83 -52.13 51.72
N ALA A 19 -35.57 -52.29 50.62
CA ALA A 19 -36.76 -53.12 50.58
C ALA A 19 -36.77 -53.90 49.26
N THR A 20 -36.69 -55.22 49.39
CA THR A 20 -36.73 -56.22 48.34
C THR A 20 -38.16 -56.42 47.84
N GLY A 21 -38.36 -56.36 46.53
CA GLY A 21 -39.60 -56.73 45.86
C GLY A 21 -39.34 -57.06 44.39
N ALA A 22 -39.35 -58.35 44.06
CA ALA A 22 -39.23 -58.83 42.69
C ALA A 22 -40.53 -58.54 41.91
N ALA A 23 -40.43 -57.76 40.84
CA ALA A 23 -41.48 -57.60 39.84
C ALA A 23 -40.87 -57.69 38.43
N ILE A 24 -41.57 -58.44 37.59
CA ILE A 24 -41.20 -58.91 36.26
C ILE A 24 -40.99 -57.70 35.32
N GLY A 25 -39.76 -57.53 34.84
CA GLY A 25 -39.40 -56.49 33.88
C GLY A 25 -39.72 -56.92 32.45
N VAL A 26 -40.68 -56.26 31.81
CA VAL A 26 -40.83 -56.24 30.34
C VAL A 26 -39.67 -55.40 29.78
N PRO A 27 -38.92 -55.85 28.76
CA PRO A 27 -37.87 -55.01 28.20
C PRO A 27 -38.52 -53.90 27.37
N VAL A 28 -38.45 -52.67 27.88
CA VAL A 28 -38.66 -51.48 27.05
C VAL A 28 -37.46 -51.39 26.12
N VAL A 29 -37.67 -51.72 24.84
CA VAL A 29 -36.68 -51.46 23.79
C VAL A 29 -36.57 -49.94 23.63
N ARG A 30 -35.49 -49.37 24.18
CA ARG A 30 -35.13 -47.97 23.98
C ARG A 30 -34.76 -47.81 22.51
N ALA A 31 -35.61 -47.14 21.73
CA ALA A 31 -35.31 -46.77 20.37
C ALA A 31 -33.97 -46.00 20.34
N ALA A 32 -32.96 -46.59 19.71
CA ALA A 32 -31.69 -45.92 19.49
C ALA A 32 -31.93 -44.72 18.57
N ASN A 33 -31.56 -43.51 19.03
CA ASN A 33 -31.52 -42.31 18.20
C ASN A 33 -30.64 -42.59 16.98
N ARG A 34 -31.26 -42.69 15.81
CA ARG A 34 -30.57 -42.77 14.53
C ARG A 34 -29.84 -41.44 14.31
N PRO A 35 -28.53 -41.43 14.01
CA PRO A 35 -27.84 -40.19 13.70
C PRO A 35 -28.47 -39.60 12.43
N GLU A 36 -29.02 -38.40 12.55
CA GLU A 36 -29.55 -37.65 11.42
C GLU A 36 -28.37 -37.32 10.48
N LYS A 37 -28.43 -37.86 9.26
CA LYS A 37 -27.38 -37.68 8.27
C LYS A 37 -27.37 -36.22 7.85
N ALA A 38 -26.38 -35.45 8.33
CA ALA A 38 -26.24 -34.04 8.00
C ALA A 38 -26.30 -33.85 6.47
N ALA A 39 -27.24 -33.02 6.01
CA ALA A 39 -27.37 -32.69 4.60
C ALA A 39 -26.04 -32.08 4.10
N PRO A 40 -25.59 -32.41 2.88
CA PRO A 40 -24.37 -31.83 2.32
C PRO A 40 -24.53 -30.31 2.26
N ARG A 41 -23.69 -29.58 3.00
CA ARG A 41 -23.60 -28.12 2.90
C ARG A 41 -23.20 -27.78 1.47
N LYS A 42 -24.07 -27.05 0.76
CA LYS A 42 -23.70 -26.40 -0.51
C LYS A 42 -22.42 -25.60 -0.26
N PRO A 43 -21.35 -25.76 -1.06
CA PRO A 43 -20.18 -24.90 -0.91
C PRO A 43 -20.64 -23.45 -1.02
N ALA A 44 -20.27 -22.64 -0.04
CA ALA A 44 -20.49 -21.20 -0.14
C ALA A 44 -19.84 -20.72 -1.44
N PRO A 45 -20.49 -19.87 -2.24
CA PRO A 45 -19.87 -19.33 -3.44
C PRO A 45 -18.56 -18.66 -3.03
N THR A 46 -17.44 -19.20 -3.50
CA THR A 46 -16.14 -18.56 -3.32
C THR A 46 -16.19 -17.28 -4.13
N LYS A 47 -16.32 -16.13 -3.45
CA LYS A 47 -16.15 -14.83 -4.12
C LYS A 47 -14.78 -14.90 -4.80
N LEU A 48 -14.74 -14.81 -6.12
CA LEU A 48 -13.48 -14.74 -6.84
C LEU A 48 -12.72 -13.54 -6.27
N ALA A 49 -11.49 -13.76 -5.79
CA ALA A 49 -10.68 -12.68 -5.26
C ALA A 49 -10.51 -11.62 -6.36
N SER A 50 -10.75 -10.36 -6.02
CA SER A 50 -10.51 -9.23 -6.93
C SER A 50 -9.01 -9.20 -7.27
N PRO A 51 -8.64 -8.92 -8.53
CA PRO A 51 -7.23 -8.78 -8.89
C PRO A 51 -6.45 -7.75 -8.06
N ALA A 52 -7.12 -6.76 -7.45
CA ALA A 52 -6.50 -5.80 -6.53
C ALA A 52 -6.42 -6.28 -5.07
N ASP A 53 -7.10 -7.38 -4.71
CA ASP A 53 -7.08 -7.89 -3.34
C ASP A 53 -5.65 -8.26 -2.89
N PRO A 54 -5.38 -8.24 -1.57
CA PRO A 54 -4.10 -8.71 -1.04
C PRO A 54 -3.78 -10.14 -1.48
N GLY A 55 -2.49 -10.42 -1.54
CA GLY A 55 -1.98 -11.74 -1.88
C GLY A 55 -0.75 -12.13 -1.09
N PRO A 56 -0.26 -13.37 -1.27
CA PRO A 56 0.92 -13.85 -0.56
C PRO A 56 2.16 -13.05 -0.97
N TYR A 57 3.01 -12.78 0.01
CA TYR A 57 4.32 -12.16 -0.22
C TYR A 57 5.33 -13.24 -0.55
N VAL A 58 6.03 -13.08 -1.67
CA VAL A 58 7.04 -14.03 -2.15
C VAL A 58 8.33 -13.29 -2.50
N PRO A 59 9.49 -13.97 -2.51
CA PRO A 59 10.72 -13.34 -3.01
C PRO A 59 10.62 -13.01 -4.51
N PHE A 60 11.40 -12.04 -4.96
CA PHE A 60 11.64 -11.87 -6.39
C PHE A 60 12.39 -13.09 -6.95
N PRO A 61 12.05 -13.60 -8.15
CA PRO A 61 12.81 -14.68 -8.79
C PRO A 61 14.28 -14.32 -9.05
N TYR A 62 14.56 -13.02 -9.17
CA TYR A 62 15.88 -12.42 -9.36
C TYR A 62 16.35 -11.63 -8.12
N GLN A 63 15.94 -12.04 -6.91
CA GLN A 63 16.27 -11.34 -5.67
C GLN A 63 17.78 -11.14 -5.46
N ASP A 64 18.63 -12.04 -5.94
CA ASP A 64 20.08 -11.95 -5.75
C ASP A 64 20.70 -10.81 -6.56
N GLU A 65 20.12 -10.49 -7.73
CA GLU A 65 20.53 -9.33 -8.53
C GLU A 65 20.13 -8.02 -7.85
N LEU A 66 18.91 -7.95 -7.30
CA LEU A 66 18.46 -6.81 -6.51
C LEU A 66 19.33 -6.61 -5.26
N LYS A 67 19.59 -7.67 -4.50
CA LYS A 67 20.47 -7.61 -3.31
C LYS A 67 21.87 -7.14 -3.68
N LYS A 68 22.49 -7.75 -4.69
CA LYS A 68 23.83 -7.33 -5.15
C LYS A 68 23.87 -5.86 -5.54
N TYR A 69 22.81 -5.34 -6.15
CA TYR A 69 22.72 -3.91 -6.44
C TYR A 69 22.59 -3.09 -5.15
N LEU A 70 21.68 -3.46 -4.25
CA LEU A 70 21.43 -2.75 -3.00
C LEU A 70 22.61 -2.79 -2.02
N ASP A 71 23.43 -3.85 -2.04
CA ASP A 71 24.69 -3.94 -1.27
C ASP A 71 25.69 -2.84 -1.65
N THR A 72 25.49 -2.16 -2.78
CA THR A 72 26.33 -1.04 -3.25
C THR A 72 25.73 0.34 -2.97
N ARG A 73 24.56 0.39 -2.30
CA ARG A 73 23.80 1.63 -2.07
C ARG A 73 23.75 1.93 -0.57
N ASP A 74 23.79 3.22 -0.24
CA ASP A 74 23.65 3.68 1.14
C ASP A 74 22.19 3.63 1.61
N GLY A 75 22.01 3.41 2.91
CA GLY A 75 20.71 3.41 3.58
C GLY A 75 19.98 2.08 3.54
N GLU A 76 18.71 2.12 3.92
CA GLU A 76 17.78 1.02 3.95
C GLU A 76 16.79 1.14 2.79
N GLN A 77 16.44 0.01 2.17
CA GLN A 77 15.54 -0.02 1.02
C GLN A 77 14.52 -1.15 1.11
N SER A 78 13.34 -0.92 0.56
CA SER A 78 12.33 -1.94 0.32
C SER A 78 11.79 -1.79 -1.09
N VAL A 79 11.62 -2.92 -1.77
CA VAL A 79 11.02 -2.97 -3.11
C VAL A 79 9.92 -4.01 -3.14
N ALA A 80 8.80 -3.64 -3.76
CA ALA A 80 7.70 -4.54 -4.01
C ALA A 80 7.20 -4.41 -5.45
N MET A 81 6.68 -5.50 -6.01
CA MET A 81 6.13 -5.52 -7.35
C MET A 81 5.01 -6.55 -7.44
N ARG A 82 3.99 -6.25 -8.25
CA ARG A 82 2.98 -7.22 -8.66
C ARG A 82 2.73 -7.14 -10.15
N VAL A 83 2.74 -8.29 -10.81
CA VAL A 83 2.25 -8.42 -12.19
C VAL A 83 0.72 -8.46 -12.17
N HIS A 84 0.07 -7.61 -12.96
CA HIS A 84 -1.38 -7.54 -13.06
C HIS A 84 -1.95 -8.90 -13.51
N GLY A 85 -3.01 -9.34 -12.82
CA GLY A 85 -3.62 -10.67 -13.02
C GLY A 85 -2.99 -11.79 -12.19
N GLN A 86 -1.84 -11.55 -11.55
CA GLN A 86 -1.25 -12.49 -10.58
C GLN A 86 -1.67 -12.13 -9.14
N ARG A 87 -1.59 -13.10 -8.23
CA ARG A 87 -1.88 -12.89 -6.81
C ARG A 87 -0.65 -12.56 -5.98
N GLU A 88 0.51 -13.05 -6.40
CA GLU A 88 1.75 -12.91 -5.63
C GLU A 88 2.26 -11.47 -5.69
N ILE A 89 2.61 -10.93 -4.52
CA ILE A 89 3.33 -9.66 -4.41
C ILE A 89 4.79 -10.04 -4.12
N HIS A 90 5.68 -9.73 -5.06
CA HIS A 90 7.11 -9.93 -4.85
C HIS A 90 7.62 -8.83 -3.93
N VAL A 91 8.35 -9.20 -2.87
CA VAL A 91 8.89 -8.25 -1.88
C VAL A 91 10.35 -8.59 -1.57
N LEU A 92 11.18 -7.56 -1.49
CA LEU A 92 12.52 -7.62 -0.93
C LEU A 92 12.72 -6.44 0.02
N ASN A 93 13.03 -6.74 1.27
CA ASN A 93 13.47 -5.74 2.25
C ASN A 93 14.99 -5.89 2.45
N HIS A 94 15.70 -4.77 2.35
CA HIS A 94 17.13 -4.65 2.58
C HIS A 94 17.35 -3.58 3.65
N GLY A 95 17.34 -4.00 4.92
CA GLY A 95 17.24 -3.10 6.08
C GLY A 95 15.81 -3.07 6.63
N ALA A 96 15.29 -1.87 6.86
CA ALA A 96 13.95 -1.65 7.40
C ALA A 96 12.82 -2.27 6.56
N THR A 97 11.73 -2.60 7.24
CA THR A 97 10.48 -3.13 6.63
C THR A 97 9.39 -2.09 6.49
N THR A 98 9.56 -0.92 7.11
CA THR A 98 8.57 0.18 7.12
C THR A 98 9.24 1.52 6.90
N TYR A 99 8.61 2.39 6.13
CA TYR A 99 9.16 3.67 5.71
C TYR A 99 8.12 4.78 5.85
N ILE A 100 8.57 6.01 6.11
CA ILE A 100 7.69 7.17 6.08
C ILE A 100 7.26 7.41 4.64
N THR A 101 5.95 7.56 4.41
CA THR A 101 5.35 7.67 3.08
C THR A 101 5.81 8.92 2.34
N ALA A 102 6.02 10.03 3.06
CA ALA A 102 6.03 11.34 2.44
C ALA A 102 4.75 11.51 1.59
N SER A 103 4.88 12.03 0.37
CA SER A 103 3.76 12.29 -0.54
C SER A 103 3.09 11.07 -1.18
N ILE A 104 3.61 9.84 -1.06
CA ILE A 104 2.92 8.68 -1.67
C ILE A 104 1.59 8.36 -0.98
N ILE A 105 1.40 8.79 0.28
CA ILE A 105 0.13 8.67 1.02
C ILE A 105 -1.02 9.42 0.34
N LYS A 106 -0.73 10.39 -0.55
CA LYS A 106 -1.75 11.11 -1.33
C LYS A 106 -2.57 10.17 -2.21
N LEU A 107 -2.02 9.02 -2.61
CA LEU A 107 -2.80 7.96 -3.26
C LEU A 107 -3.91 7.45 -2.34
N ALA A 108 -3.58 7.09 -1.09
CA ALA A 108 -4.58 6.66 -0.11
C ALA A 108 -5.62 7.75 0.21
N ILE A 109 -5.20 9.03 0.25
CA ILE A 109 -6.12 10.16 0.44
C ILE A 109 -7.11 10.24 -0.73
N MET A 110 -6.61 10.22 -1.97
CA MET A 110 -7.43 10.22 -3.19
C MET A 110 -8.43 9.05 -3.20
N GLU A 111 -7.94 7.83 -2.95
CA GLU A 111 -8.77 6.63 -2.92
C GLU A 111 -9.83 6.70 -1.82
N THR A 112 -9.51 7.29 -0.66
CA THR A 112 -10.48 7.49 0.43
C THR A 112 -11.64 8.38 0.00
N VAL A 113 -11.35 9.50 -0.68
CA VAL A 113 -12.37 10.41 -1.22
C VAL A 113 -13.26 9.68 -2.24
N MET A 114 -12.65 8.88 -3.13
CA MET A 114 -13.40 8.08 -4.11
C MET A 114 -14.28 7.01 -3.46
N ILE A 115 -13.78 6.32 -2.43
CA ILE A 115 -14.52 5.30 -1.67
C ILE A 115 -15.70 5.93 -0.94
N GLN A 116 -15.52 7.11 -0.34
CA GLN A 116 -16.59 7.85 0.34
C GLN A 116 -17.66 8.30 -0.66
N ALA A 117 -17.27 8.90 -1.79
CA ALA A 117 -18.19 9.29 -2.86
C ALA A 117 -19.01 8.09 -3.38
N ALA A 118 -18.34 6.95 -3.63
CA ALA A 118 -19.01 5.72 -4.05
C ALA A 118 -19.98 5.18 -2.98
N GLY A 119 -19.60 5.22 -1.70
CA GLY A 119 -20.46 4.82 -0.58
C GLY A 119 -21.71 5.71 -0.43
N GLU A 120 -21.56 7.00 -0.71
CA GLU A 120 -22.64 7.99 -0.75
C GLU A 120 -23.45 7.95 -2.06
N LYS A 121 -23.10 7.05 -2.99
CA LYS A 121 -23.74 6.89 -4.30
C LYS A 121 -23.70 8.18 -5.15
N ARG A 122 -22.61 8.93 -5.04
CA ARG A 122 -22.38 10.15 -5.82
C ARG A 122 -21.10 10.03 -6.65
N GLN A 123 -20.96 10.95 -7.60
CA GLN A 123 -19.69 11.19 -8.28
C GLN A 123 -18.79 12.07 -7.40
N LEU A 124 -17.53 12.21 -7.80
CA LEU A 124 -16.64 13.23 -7.23
C LEU A 124 -17.24 14.62 -7.49
N THR A 125 -17.25 15.48 -6.48
CA THR A 125 -17.67 16.88 -6.63
C THR A 125 -16.58 17.67 -7.37
N GLU A 126 -16.95 18.81 -7.97
CA GLU A 126 -15.94 19.69 -8.59
C GLU A 126 -14.90 20.15 -7.56
N ASP A 127 -15.30 20.55 -6.35
CA ASP A 127 -14.36 20.87 -5.26
C ASP A 127 -13.39 19.72 -4.92
N GLU A 128 -13.78 18.46 -5.09
CA GLU A 128 -12.88 17.33 -4.86
C GLU A 128 -11.89 17.20 -6.00
N LYS A 129 -12.35 17.37 -7.25
CA LYS A 129 -11.48 17.33 -8.43
C LYS A 129 -10.47 18.47 -8.43
N ASP A 130 -10.90 19.69 -8.08
CA ASP A 130 -10.07 20.89 -7.99
C ASP A 130 -8.93 20.74 -6.97
N LEU A 131 -9.12 19.88 -5.95
CA LEU A 131 -8.07 19.54 -4.98
C LEU A 131 -7.25 18.31 -5.42
N LEU A 132 -7.88 17.32 -6.06
CA LEU A 132 -7.21 16.09 -6.50
C LEU A 132 -6.15 16.37 -7.57
N VAL A 133 -6.45 17.25 -8.54
CA VAL A 133 -5.52 17.62 -9.63
C VAL A 133 -4.18 18.12 -9.07
N PRO A 134 -4.11 19.25 -8.35
CA PRO A 134 -2.84 19.76 -7.83
C PRO A 134 -2.22 18.84 -6.78
N MET A 135 -3.02 18.06 -6.03
CA MET A 135 -2.49 17.08 -5.07
C MET A 135 -1.72 15.95 -5.75
N ILE A 136 -2.21 15.42 -6.87
CA ILE A 136 -1.57 14.28 -7.55
C ILE A 136 -0.51 14.77 -8.52
N GLU A 137 -0.84 15.72 -9.40
CA GLU A 137 0.03 16.15 -10.50
C GLU A 137 1.24 16.96 -10.03
N ASN A 138 1.04 17.84 -9.04
CA ASN A 138 2.06 18.76 -8.52
C ASN A 138 2.43 18.45 -7.07
N SER A 139 1.88 17.38 -6.49
CA SER A 139 2.12 17.01 -5.10
C SER A 139 1.74 18.11 -4.08
N SER A 140 0.76 18.96 -4.36
CA SER A 140 0.34 20.07 -3.48
C SER A 140 -0.02 19.61 -2.07
N ASN A 141 0.62 20.19 -1.06
CA ASN A 141 0.41 19.86 0.35
C ASN A 141 -0.86 20.52 0.93
N ASP A 142 -1.23 21.70 0.45
CA ASP A 142 -2.46 22.38 0.86
C ASP A 142 -3.70 21.60 0.38
N ALA A 143 -3.68 21.18 -0.89
CA ALA A 143 -4.74 20.37 -1.46
C ALA A 143 -4.84 19.00 -0.75
N ALA A 144 -3.70 18.37 -0.47
CA ALA A 144 -3.65 17.15 0.33
C ALA A 144 -4.22 17.34 1.74
N THR A 145 -3.92 18.45 2.41
CA THR A 145 -4.40 18.73 3.77
C THR A 145 -5.90 18.99 3.79
N ALA A 146 -6.43 19.67 2.77
CA ALA A 146 -7.86 19.88 2.60
C ALA A 146 -8.59 18.54 2.40
N LEU A 147 -8.11 17.70 1.47
CA LEU A 147 -8.69 16.38 1.21
C LEU A 147 -8.51 15.41 2.39
N TRP A 148 -7.37 15.43 3.06
CA TRP A 148 -7.12 14.68 4.30
C TRP A 148 -8.15 15.02 5.38
N THR A 149 -8.41 16.31 5.59
CA THR A 149 -9.40 16.77 6.54
C THR A 149 -10.81 16.33 6.13
N LYS A 150 -11.18 16.52 4.86
CA LYS A 150 -12.47 16.09 4.30
C LYS A 150 -12.67 14.57 4.40
N ALA A 151 -11.61 13.81 4.18
CA ALA A 151 -11.60 12.35 4.26
C ALA A 151 -11.78 11.81 5.69
N GLY A 152 -11.81 12.65 6.72
CA GLY A 152 -11.88 12.21 8.11
C GLY A 152 -10.52 11.88 8.73
N ARG A 153 -9.44 12.48 8.19
CA ARG A 153 -8.06 12.35 8.68
C ARG A 153 -7.62 10.88 8.78
N ALA A 154 -6.79 10.55 9.78
CA ALA A 154 -6.18 9.22 9.89
C ALA A 154 -7.23 8.12 10.00
N ASP A 155 -8.35 8.33 10.66
CA ASP A 155 -9.34 7.27 10.83
C ASP A 155 -10.11 6.98 9.54
N GLY A 156 -10.48 8.01 8.79
CA GLY A 156 -11.10 7.83 7.48
C GLY A 156 -10.18 7.13 6.48
N VAL A 157 -8.93 7.60 6.36
CA VAL A 157 -7.95 6.99 5.45
C VAL A 157 -7.58 5.58 5.88
N ARG A 158 -7.39 5.33 7.19
CA ARG A 158 -7.14 3.98 7.72
C ARG A 158 -8.27 3.01 7.41
N ASN A 159 -9.52 3.46 7.53
CA ASN A 159 -10.68 2.61 7.24
C ASN A 159 -10.77 2.27 5.74
N ALA A 160 -10.47 3.23 4.86
CA ALA A 160 -10.37 2.99 3.42
C ALA A 160 -9.23 2.02 3.07
N MET A 161 -8.02 2.23 3.60
CA MET A 161 -6.88 1.33 3.40
C MET A 161 -7.18 -0.10 3.87
N ARG A 162 -7.81 -0.26 5.05
CA ARG A 162 -8.25 -1.56 5.56
C ARG A 162 -9.28 -2.24 4.67
N ARG A 163 -10.19 -1.48 4.05
CA ARG A 163 -11.17 -2.01 3.09
C ARG A 163 -10.50 -2.55 1.84
N MET A 164 -9.38 -1.98 1.43
CA MET A 164 -8.53 -2.45 0.33
C MET A 164 -7.56 -3.57 0.77
N GLY A 165 -7.42 -3.80 2.07
CA GLY A 165 -6.53 -4.82 2.64
C GLY A 165 -5.09 -4.35 2.87
N ALA A 166 -4.80 -3.06 2.71
CA ALA A 166 -3.54 -2.44 3.15
C ALA A 166 -3.60 -2.18 4.67
N THR A 167 -3.09 -3.14 5.45
CA THR A 167 -3.23 -3.15 6.92
C THR A 167 -1.93 -2.94 7.69
N HIS A 168 -0.80 -2.82 7.01
CA HIS A 168 0.54 -2.63 7.58
C HIS A 168 1.00 -1.17 7.45
N THR A 169 0.06 -0.25 7.68
CA THR A 169 0.30 1.19 7.63
C THR A 169 -0.13 1.82 8.95
N THR A 170 0.75 2.62 9.55
CA THR A 170 0.57 3.27 10.84
C THR A 170 0.65 4.79 10.66
N PHE A 171 -0.45 5.46 11.00
CA PHE A 171 -0.54 6.93 10.91
C PHE A 171 0.17 7.61 12.07
N ASP A 172 0.75 8.77 11.79
CA ASP A 172 1.39 9.63 12.80
C ASP A 172 0.38 10.03 13.89
N PRO A 173 0.72 9.88 15.19
CA PRO A 173 -0.17 10.24 16.30
C PRO A 173 -0.60 11.71 16.30
N GLU A 174 0.25 12.62 15.78
CA GLU A 174 -0.05 14.05 15.64
C GLU A 174 -0.84 14.37 14.36
N GLN A 175 -1.33 13.36 13.64
CA GLN A 175 -2.15 13.49 12.42
C GLN A 175 -1.43 14.12 11.23
N ARG A 176 -0.09 14.13 11.22
CA ARG A 176 0.71 14.58 10.06
C ARG A 176 0.70 13.48 9.01
N TRP A 177 -0.18 13.61 8.02
CA TRP A 177 -0.41 12.58 7.00
C TRP A 177 0.88 12.15 6.29
N GLY A 178 1.81 13.07 6.02
CA GLY A 178 3.07 12.77 5.34
C GLY A 178 4.07 11.95 6.16
N LEU A 179 3.88 11.88 7.48
CA LEU A 179 4.69 11.08 8.41
C LEU A 179 4.08 9.70 8.69
N THR A 180 3.10 9.28 7.89
CA THR A 180 2.55 7.93 7.94
C THR A 180 3.64 6.90 7.62
N SER A 181 3.74 5.83 8.40
CA SER A 181 4.67 4.72 8.17
C SER A 181 3.96 3.59 7.43
N THR A 182 4.54 3.08 6.34
CA THR A 182 3.93 2.06 5.46
C THR A 182 4.92 0.96 5.06
N THR A 183 4.43 -0.09 4.39
CA THR A 183 5.26 -1.12 3.74
C THR A 183 5.16 -1.01 2.23
N ALA A 184 6.17 -1.50 1.49
CA ALA A 184 6.12 -1.51 0.02
C ALA A 184 4.95 -2.37 -0.51
N ALA A 185 4.60 -3.45 0.20
CA ALA A 185 3.46 -4.30 -0.16
C ALA A 185 2.10 -3.59 0.00
N ASP A 186 1.90 -2.84 1.09
CA ASP A 186 0.69 -2.01 1.26
C ASP A 186 0.56 -0.99 0.12
N GLN A 187 1.65 -0.35 -0.29
CA GLN A 187 1.64 0.61 -1.40
C GLN A 187 1.34 -0.04 -2.75
N VAL A 188 1.77 -1.29 -2.99
CA VAL A 188 1.34 -2.07 -4.17
C VAL A 188 -0.16 -2.33 -4.11
N ILE A 189 -0.72 -2.70 -2.94
CA ILE A 189 -2.16 -2.93 -2.78
C ILE A 189 -2.97 -1.67 -3.09
N LEU A 190 -2.52 -0.50 -2.62
CA LEU A 190 -3.16 0.78 -2.95
C LEU A 190 -3.12 1.05 -4.45
N ALA A 191 -1.94 1.03 -5.06
CA ALA A 191 -1.82 1.26 -6.50
C ALA A 191 -2.67 0.26 -7.32
N ASP A 192 -2.71 -1.02 -6.95
CA ASP A 192 -3.53 -2.00 -7.66
C ASP A 192 -5.04 -1.71 -7.57
N HIS A 193 -5.52 -1.02 -6.53
CA HIS A 193 -6.92 -0.59 -6.47
C HIS A 193 -7.25 0.53 -7.47
N ILE A 194 -6.23 1.18 -8.05
CA ILE A 194 -6.34 2.14 -9.17
C ILE A 194 -6.22 1.42 -10.53
N PHE A 195 -5.30 0.46 -10.66
CA PHE A 195 -4.95 -0.14 -11.97
C PHE A 195 -5.69 -1.43 -12.29
N CYS A 196 -6.09 -2.20 -11.27
CA CYS A 196 -6.77 -3.47 -11.43
C CYS A 196 -8.26 -3.37 -11.16
N HIS A 197 -9.05 -4.21 -11.84
CA HIS A 197 -10.48 -4.32 -11.57
C HIS A 197 -10.74 -4.69 -10.10
N ASN A 198 -11.65 -3.96 -9.45
CA ASN A 198 -12.11 -4.23 -8.09
C ASN A 198 -13.53 -3.68 -7.84
N ASP A 199 -14.13 -4.07 -6.71
CA ASP A 199 -15.47 -3.62 -6.29
C ASP A 199 -15.43 -2.44 -5.30
N VAL A 200 -14.24 -1.93 -4.96
CA VAL A 200 -14.06 -0.93 -3.90
C VAL A 200 -14.16 0.48 -4.47
N ILE A 201 -13.46 0.75 -5.58
CA ILE A 201 -13.44 2.03 -6.28
C ILE A 201 -14.08 1.85 -7.66
N PRO A 202 -15.17 2.55 -8.00
CA PRO A 202 -15.80 2.42 -9.32
C PRO A 202 -14.84 2.74 -10.49
N GLU A 203 -14.99 2.04 -11.62
CA GLU A 203 -14.10 2.22 -12.78
C GLU A 203 -13.96 3.66 -13.26
N PRO A 204 -15.00 4.52 -13.34
CA PRO A 204 -14.82 5.91 -13.73
C PRO A 204 -13.88 6.70 -12.82
N MET A 205 -13.91 6.43 -11.51
CA MET A 205 -13.01 7.08 -10.55
C MET A 205 -11.59 6.53 -10.66
N ARG A 206 -11.43 5.23 -10.93
CA ARG A 206 -10.11 4.65 -11.22
C ARG A 206 -9.51 5.20 -12.51
N ALA A 207 -10.31 5.39 -13.55
CA ALA A 207 -9.87 6.00 -14.80
C ALA A 207 -9.37 7.43 -14.57
N TYR A 208 -10.10 8.22 -13.77
CA TYR A 208 -9.67 9.55 -13.36
C TYR A 208 -8.37 9.53 -12.53
N ALA A 209 -8.24 8.63 -11.56
CA ALA A 209 -6.99 8.45 -10.80
C ALA A 209 -5.78 8.18 -11.71
N ARG A 210 -5.96 7.32 -12.72
CA ARG A 210 -4.91 7.03 -13.70
C ARG A 210 -4.58 8.25 -14.55
N GLU A 211 -5.57 9.01 -15.01
CA GLU A 211 -5.34 10.26 -15.74
C GLU A 211 -4.43 11.21 -14.94
N LEU A 212 -4.75 11.45 -13.67
CA LEU A 212 -3.92 12.30 -12.80
C LEU A 212 -2.49 11.76 -12.64
N MET A 213 -2.33 10.44 -12.44
CA MET A 213 -1.00 9.83 -12.29
C MET A 213 -0.18 9.78 -13.58
N SER A 214 -0.81 9.93 -14.75
CA SER A 214 -0.12 10.09 -16.04
C SER A 214 0.20 11.54 -16.39
N SER A 215 -0.36 12.50 -15.66
CA SER A 215 -0.23 13.95 -15.91
C SER A 215 0.63 14.64 -14.86
N VAL A 216 1.46 13.89 -14.12
CA VAL A 216 2.38 14.49 -13.15
C VAL A 216 3.34 15.46 -13.83
N ALA A 217 3.71 16.53 -13.12
CA ALA A 217 4.68 17.49 -13.62
C ALA A 217 6.03 16.82 -13.92
N GLU A 218 6.80 17.37 -14.87
CA GLU A 218 8.03 16.74 -15.35
C GLU A 218 9.07 16.51 -14.24
N ASP A 219 9.15 17.43 -13.26
CA ASP A 219 10.02 17.32 -12.08
C ASP A 219 9.56 16.23 -11.08
N GLN A 220 8.36 15.68 -11.29
CA GLN A 220 7.76 14.61 -10.51
C GLN A 220 7.89 13.24 -11.19
N ASP A 221 8.32 13.16 -12.45
CA ASP A 221 8.47 11.89 -13.19
C ASP A 221 9.89 11.33 -13.09
N TRP A 222 10.12 10.54 -12.06
CA TRP A 222 11.37 9.83 -11.79
C TRP A 222 11.12 8.61 -10.90
N GLY A 223 12.17 7.82 -10.64
CA GLY A 223 12.12 6.71 -9.70
C GLY A 223 11.65 5.41 -10.35
N MET A 224 10.54 4.84 -9.88
CA MET A 224 10.03 3.54 -10.33
C MET A 224 9.56 3.54 -11.79
N THR A 225 9.42 4.72 -12.41
CA THR A 225 9.17 4.87 -13.85
C THR A 225 10.38 4.49 -14.70
N ALA A 226 11.59 4.45 -14.13
CA ALA A 226 12.80 4.12 -14.88
C ALA A 226 12.75 2.70 -15.46
N GLY A 227 12.59 2.61 -16.78
CA GLY A 227 12.46 1.37 -17.53
C GLY A 227 11.03 0.95 -17.87
N MET A 228 10.01 1.69 -17.41
CA MET A 228 8.62 1.51 -17.82
C MET A 228 8.31 2.32 -19.09
N LYS A 229 7.40 1.81 -19.92
CA LYS A 229 6.82 2.57 -21.04
C LYS A 229 5.50 3.18 -20.60
N SER A 230 5.34 4.50 -20.81
CA SER A 230 4.09 5.23 -20.50
C SER A 230 3.64 4.99 -19.05
N ALA A 231 4.50 5.33 -18.11
CA ALA A 231 4.30 5.05 -16.71
C ALA A 231 3.25 6.00 -16.08
N PHE A 232 2.63 5.51 -15.02
CA PHE A 232 1.82 6.26 -14.09
C PHE A 232 2.58 6.32 -12.77
N VAL A 233 2.70 7.50 -12.14
CA VAL A 233 3.60 7.63 -10.99
C VAL A 233 3.03 8.50 -9.87
N LYS A 234 3.41 8.18 -8.64
CA LYS A 234 3.40 9.12 -7.53
C LYS A 234 4.66 8.95 -6.70
N ASN A 235 5.37 10.05 -6.54
CA ASN A 235 6.59 10.12 -5.73
C ASN A 235 6.34 10.80 -4.38
N GLY A 236 7.24 10.54 -3.43
CA GLY A 236 7.27 11.22 -2.15
C GLY A 236 8.65 11.23 -1.52
N TRP A 237 9.10 12.41 -1.10
CA TRP A 237 10.38 12.61 -0.43
C TRP A 237 10.22 13.66 0.66
N LEU A 238 10.98 13.54 1.74
CA LEU A 238 11.13 14.61 2.73
C LEU A 238 12.45 14.44 3.52
N PRO A 239 13.14 15.54 3.86
CA PRO A 239 14.26 15.49 4.79
C PRO A 239 13.76 15.52 6.23
N ARG A 240 14.43 14.75 7.10
CA ARG A 240 14.20 14.69 8.54
C ARG A 240 15.51 14.83 9.30
N ASP A 241 15.39 14.91 10.62
CA ASP A 241 16.50 14.82 11.56
C ASP A 241 17.25 13.47 11.47
N ASP A 242 16.56 12.41 11.07
CA ASP A 242 17.12 11.08 10.81
C ASP A 242 17.61 10.88 9.36
N GLY A 243 17.52 11.90 8.50
CA GLY A 243 18.00 11.86 7.12
C GLY A 243 16.89 11.90 6.06
N TRP A 244 17.21 11.44 4.86
CA TRP A 244 16.28 11.47 3.73
C TRP A 244 15.35 10.27 3.73
N HIS A 245 14.08 10.51 3.44
CA HIS A 245 13.09 9.49 3.05
C HIS A 245 12.71 9.78 1.61
N VAL A 246 12.87 8.81 0.70
CA VAL A 246 12.57 8.98 -0.74
C VAL A 246 11.87 7.73 -1.24
N ASN A 247 10.74 7.91 -1.90
CA ASN A 247 9.83 6.84 -2.28
C ASN A 247 9.22 7.09 -3.66
N SER A 248 8.93 6.00 -4.37
CA SER A 248 8.29 6.03 -5.67
C SER A 248 7.33 4.86 -5.84
N VAL A 249 6.12 5.16 -6.31
CA VAL A 249 5.10 4.17 -6.72
C VAL A 249 4.84 4.40 -8.20
N ALA A 250 5.00 3.36 -9.02
CA ALA A 250 4.70 3.44 -10.45
C ALA A 250 3.97 2.20 -10.98
N SER A 251 3.24 2.37 -12.08
CA SER A 251 2.55 1.29 -12.78
C SER A 251 2.63 1.48 -14.30
N THR A 252 2.55 0.38 -15.04
CA THR A 252 2.46 0.37 -16.51
C THR A 252 1.03 0.48 -17.03
N GLY A 253 0.05 0.82 -16.17
CA GLY A 253 -1.36 0.98 -16.53
C GLY A 253 -2.21 -0.22 -16.14
N THR A 254 -3.30 -0.50 -16.87
CA THR A 254 -4.23 -1.61 -16.51
C THR A 254 -3.71 -3.00 -16.88
N THR A 255 -2.54 -3.08 -17.51
CA THR A 255 -1.84 -4.33 -17.86
C THR A 255 -0.36 -4.17 -17.52
N GLY A 256 0.38 -5.28 -17.42
CA GLY A 256 1.79 -5.27 -17.01
C GLY A 256 1.95 -5.38 -15.50
N TYR A 257 2.50 -4.37 -14.83
CA TYR A 257 2.85 -4.45 -13.42
C TYR A 257 2.81 -3.11 -12.68
N THR A 258 2.65 -3.20 -11.36
CA THR A 258 2.90 -2.14 -10.38
C THR A 258 4.23 -2.40 -9.69
N ALA A 259 5.03 -1.37 -9.45
CA ALA A 259 6.29 -1.43 -8.69
C ALA A 259 6.40 -0.28 -7.69
N VAL A 260 6.96 -0.56 -6.52
CA VAL A 260 7.16 0.38 -5.42
C VAL A 260 8.59 0.28 -4.91
N GLY A 261 9.24 1.43 -4.71
CA GLY A 261 10.54 1.54 -4.05
C GLY A 261 10.45 2.52 -2.90
N LEU A 262 10.86 2.07 -1.71
CA LEU A 262 10.91 2.87 -0.50
C LEU A 262 12.36 2.91 0.00
N THR A 263 12.84 4.09 0.38
CA THR A 263 14.23 4.25 0.85
C THR A 263 14.34 5.23 1.99
N HIS A 264 15.31 4.97 2.87
CA HIS A 264 15.69 5.86 3.96
C HIS A 264 17.21 5.84 4.14
N SER A 265 17.84 6.99 4.36
CA SER A 265 19.25 7.05 4.74
C SER A 265 19.58 8.28 5.57
N ALA A 266 20.36 8.06 6.63
CA ALA A 266 20.92 9.13 7.46
C ALA A 266 22.04 9.92 6.78
N THR A 267 22.68 9.35 5.75
CA THR A 267 23.90 9.91 5.14
C THR A 267 23.80 10.17 3.65
N ALA A 268 22.97 9.40 2.93
CA ALA A 268 22.83 9.55 1.50
C ALA A 268 22.11 10.84 1.15
N SER A 269 22.46 11.45 0.02
CA SER A 269 21.69 12.55 -0.53
C SER A 269 20.35 12.04 -1.09
N MET A 270 19.42 12.97 -1.29
CA MET A 270 18.18 12.67 -1.99
C MET A 270 18.42 12.09 -3.40
N ASP A 271 19.37 12.64 -4.15
CA ASP A 271 19.70 12.18 -5.51
C ASP A 271 20.25 10.75 -5.50
N ASP A 272 21.09 10.40 -4.52
CA ASP A 272 21.59 9.02 -4.36
C ASP A 272 20.44 8.03 -4.11
N LEU A 273 19.42 8.44 -3.36
CA LEU A 273 18.24 7.62 -3.09
C LEU A 273 17.31 7.53 -4.31
N VAL A 274 17.16 8.61 -5.09
CA VAL A 274 16.47 8.58 -6.39
C VAL A 274 17.16 7.59 -7.33
N GLU A 275 18.48 7.69 -7.49
CA GLU A 275 19.25 6.76 -8.31
C GLU A 275 19.12 5.31 -7.83
N THR A 276 19.03 5.11 -6.51
CA THR A 276 18.79 3.79 -5.90
C THR A 276 17.47 3.20 -6.36
N ILE A 277 16.40 3.99 -6.28
CA ILE A 277 15.07 3.60 -6.75
C ILE A 277 15.08 3.29 -8.24
N GLU A 278 15.70 4.14 -9.06
CA GLU A 278 15.75 3.92 -10.50
C GLU A 278 16.57 2.67 -10.89
N GLY A 279 17.63 2.34 -10.13
CA GLY A 279 18.37 1.11 -10.37
C GLY A 279 17.55 -0.14 -10.07
N MET A 280 16.78 -0.13 -8.97
CA MET A 280 15.80 -1.20 -8.70
C MET A 280 14.77 -1.31 -9.83
N ALA A 281 14.24 -0.18 -10.30
CA ALA A 281 13.25 -0.12 -11.38
C ALA A 281 13.82 -0.71 -12.69
N ARG A 282 15.05 -0.34 -13.06
CA ARG A 282 15.74 -0.89 -14.24
C ARG A 282 16.04 -2.38 -14.12
N ILE A 283 16.33 -2.90 -12.93
CA ILE A 283 16.47 -4.34 -12.70
C ILE A 283 15.13 -5.03 -12.93
N ILE A 284 14.05 -4.53 -12.31
CA ILE A 284 12.69 -5.06 -12.52
C ILE A 284 12.36 -5.09 -14.01
N ALA A 285 12.52 -3.96 -14.71
CA ALA A 285 12.17 -3.83 -16.12
C ALA A 285 12.89 -4.85 -17.03
N ARG A 286 14.15 -5.23 -16.73
CA ARG A 286 14.88 -6.25 -17.52
C ARG A 286 14.22 -7.63 -17.48
N HIS A 287 13.45 -7.91 -16.43
CA HIS A 287 12.73 -9.17 -16.23
C HIS A 287 11.26 -9.09 -16.66
N GLN A 288 10.82 -7.98 -17.25
CA GLN A 288 9.44 -7.78 -17.72
C GLN A 288 9.34 -7.77 -19.26
N PRO A 289 8.14 -8.05 -19.82
CA PRO A 289 7.93 -8.03 -21.26
C PRO A 289 8.27 -6.68 -21.90
N ARG A 290 8.88 -6.70 -23.09
CA ARG A 290 9.19 -5.49 -23.88
C ARG A 290 7.98 -4.64 -24.26
N SER A 291 6.77 -5.20 -24.21
CA SER A 291 5.55 -4.45 -24.50
C SER A 291 5.24 -3.38 -23.46
N VAL A 292 5.76 -3.52 -22.23
CA VAL A 292 5.52 -2.61 -21.10
C VAL A 292 6.77 -1.87 -20.63
N THR A 293 7.94 -2.14 -21.23
CA THR A 293 9.21 -1.52 -20.85
C THR A 293 9.73 -0.57 -21.91
N ALA A 294 10.45 0.46 -21.47
CA ALA A 294 11.13 1.40 -22.35
C ALA A 294 12.33 0.72 -23.03
N GLN A 295 12.67 1.17 -24.24
CA GLN A 295 13.91 0.72 -24.86
C GLN A 295 15.12 1.21 -24.03
N PRO A 296 16.22 0.43 -23.97
CA PRO A 296 17.45 0.92 -23.37
C PRO A 296 17.84 2.23 -24.07
N SER A 297 17.91 3.34 -23.33
CA SER A 297 18.57 4.53 -23.87
C SER A 297 20.03 4.17 -24.10
N GLN A 298 20.54 4.38 -25.32
CA GLN A 298 21.98 4.53 -25.47
C GLN A 298 22.35 5.76 -24.64
N ALA A 299 23.25 5.58 -23.67
CA ALA A 299 23.59 6.61 -22.69
C ALA A 299 23.87 7.97 -23.36
N SER A 300 23.07 8.97 -23.03
CA SER A 300 23.36 10.37 -23.32
C SER A 300 23.36 11.15 -22.00
N THR A 301 24.57 11.50 -21.56
CA THR A 301 24.85 12.45 -20.49
C THR A 301 24.09 13.76 -20.72
N PRO A 302 23.36 14.32 -19.75
CA PRO A 302 22.79 15.65 -19.93
C PRO A 302 23.90 16.71 -19.80
N ALA A 303 24.01 17.58 -20.80
CA ALA A 303 24.75 18.84 -20.72
C ALA A 303 23.89 19.91 -20.00
N PRO A 304 24.49 20.93 -19.35
CA PRO A 304 23.76 21.89 -18.53
C PRO A 304 23.09 22.97 -19.40
N TYR A 305 21.80 23.25 -19.14
CA TYR A 305 21.13 24.42 -19.70
C TYR A 305 21.04 25.56 -18.69
N ALA A 306 21.19 26.78 -19.23
CA ALA A 306 21.20 28.06 -18.54
C ALA A 306 19.88 28.83 -18.76
N THR A 307 19.35 29.35 -17.65
CA THR A 307 18.67 30.65 -17.40
C THR A 307 17.49 31.16 -18.25
N GLY A 308 16.44 31.59 -17.52
CA GLY A 308 15.36 32.53 -17.88
C GLY A 308 13.98 31.91 -17.61
N ASP A 309 13.04 32.44 -16.83
CA ASP A 309 12.79 33.76 -16.26
C ASP A 309 11.96 33.65 -14.95
N ASP A 310 11.90 34.79 -14.26
CA ASP A 310 11.58 35.08 -12.86
C ASP A 310 10.07 35.03 -12.49
N HIS A 311 9.73 34.23 -11.47
CA HIS A 311 8.54 34.39 -10.64
C HIS A 311 8.91 34.29 -9.14
N GLY A 312 9.66 35.26 -8.61
CA GLY A 312 9.50 35.72 -7.22
C GLY A 312 9.68 34.71 -6.08
N HIS A 313 10.48 33.65 -6.27
CA HIS A 313 10.82 32.68 -5.23
C HIS A 313 12.35 32.60 -5.10
N ILE A 314 12.87 32.76 -3.88
CA ILE A 314 14.32 32.76 -3.61
C ILE A 314 14.86 31.34 -3.85
N PRO A 315 15.73 31.11 -4.85
CA PRO A 315 16.28 29.79 -5.11
C PRO A 315 17.50 29.53 -4.21
N PHE A 316 17.53 28.39 -3.53
CA PHE A 316 18.79 27.84 -3.01
C PHE A 316 19.28 26.75 -3.97
N ARG A 317 20.48 26.96 -4.53
CA ARG A 317 21.06 26.19 -5.64
C ARG A 317 22.32 25.47 -5.18
N ALA A 318 22.36 24.14 -5.28
CA ALA A 318 23.60 23.37 -5.31
C ALA A 318 23.86 22.91 -6.77
N PRO A 319 25.07 23.08 -7.34
CA PRO A 319 25.36 22.61 -8.70
C PRO A 319 25.33 21.07 -8.80
N GLY A 320 24.53 20.52 -9.73
CA GLY A 320 24.57 19.09 -10.10
C GLY A 320 23.33 18.26 -9.77
N THR A 321 22.29 18.85 -9.14
CA THR A 321 21.08 18.12 -8.73
C THR A 321 19.94 18.32 -9.72
N ARG A 322 19.01 17.35 -9.82
CA ARG A 322 17.77 17.48 -10.61
C ARG A 322 16.88 18.59 -10.02
N ASP A 323 16.13 19.30 -10.88
CA ASP A 323 15.12 20.27 -10.43
C ASP A 323 14.00 19.51 -9.72
N MET A 324 14.02 19.50 -8.38
CA MET A 324 13.04 18.79 -7.56
C MET A 324 12.67 19.62 -6.33
N TRP A 325 11.38 19.94 -6.17
CA TRP A 325 10.90 20.81 -5.10
C TRP A 325 10.79 20.08 -3.76
N ILE A 326 11.03 20.74 -2.62
CA ILE A 326 10.87 20.12 -1.30
C ILE A 326 9.90 20.96 -0.48
N GLN A 327 8.82 20.34 0.03
CA GLN A 327 7.96 20.94 1.06
C GLN A 327 7.79 19.97 2.22
N ALA A 328 8.21 20.40 3.42
CA ALA A 328 8.01 19.65 4.65
C ALA A 328 6.56 19.76 5.16
N PHE A 329 6.12 18.74 5.90
CA PHE A 329 4.78 18.61 6.51
C PHE A 329 4.69 19.28 7.87
#